data_AF-A0A2V5H9S9-F1
#
_entry.id   AF-A0A2V5H9S9-F1
#
_cell.length_a   1.000
_cell.length_b   1.000
_cell.length_c   1.000
_cell.angle_alpha   90.00
_cell.angle_beta   90.00
_cell.angle_gamma   90.00
#
_symmetry.space_group_name_H-M   'P 1'
#
loop_
_entity.id
_entity.type
_entity.pdbx_description
1 polymer ?
#
loop_
_entity_poly.entity_id
_entity_poly.type
_entity_poly.pdbx_seq_one_letter_code
_entity_poly.pdbx_strand_id
1 'polypeptide(L)'
;MEDKTYRVAQEEEKQEPLVQYNQSTVIIDFESDEHPHNWPSFRKWVVLLTLIPPTFLMPLSSTIIAPAVDTISTDLDVTSTLTGPLVVSLFLITYSIGPLLLGPLSELVGRVPVLQGGNAFFLIFNLAGGFARSFPQLLAFRLLSGLGASATLAVGSSTLGDCFRPEERGLSIALLNMGPVLGSCLGPIAGAYITDYTSWRWAFHATSIFAGVTTLIGICLAKETYAPVLLQRKKNSLQSSPQHKDAMLRTRFDIDDTNKPDNETLVHLYQRTLLRSIHLLLTQPIVQALALYYGYLYGLVYLVLSTFSTLWTTQYHMATSRGSLNYFAPCIGYLLGAQTCAVVADKIYCFLKQRQQQQQLQQQQGPPAPTANSDGMEDKHTANQNAKKRHPEFRLPLMIPASLLIPAGLFLYGWTAEAHTHWIFPDLGIALPLMGATIIFQCTNAYLLETYSVYAASANGGVYILRGLTGFGFPLFSPPMYRALGYGWGNSVLAFTALIIGCPIPWFLWRYGEALRRKSSWADQ
;
A
#
# COMPACT_ATOMS: atom_id res chain seq x y z
N MET A 1 -23.34 -8.29 -53.69
CA MET A 1 -24.18 -7.42 -52.84
C MET A 1 -23.64 -7.58 -51.42
N GLU A 2 -23.58 -6.47 -50.67
CA GLU A 2 -22.90 -6.31 -49.36
C GLU A 2 -21.38 -6.06 -49.42
N ASP A 3 -20.99 -4.83 -49.76
CA ASP A 3 -19.76 -4.21 -49.20
C ASP A 3 -19.74 -2.67 -49.40
N LYS A 4 -20.70 -1.92 -48.84
CA LYS A 4 -20.79 -0.44 -49.02
C LYS A 4 -21.37 0.37 -47.84
N THR A 5 -21.25 -0.06 -46.59
CA THR A 5 -21.84 0.70 -45.45
C THR A 5 -20.88 1.05 -44.30
N TYR A 6 -19.57 0.89 -44.49
CA TYR A 6 -18.56 1.29 -43.47
C TYR A 6 -17.52 2.32 -43.95
N ARG A 7 -17.86 3.09 -45.00
CA ARG A 7 -17.02 4.19 -45.51
C ARG A 7 -17.84 5.46 -45.76
N VAL A 8 -18.48 5.98 -44.73
CA VAL A 8 -18.96 7.38 -44.65
C VAL A 8 -18.98 7.79 -43.17
N ALA A 9 -17.82 8.18 -42.63
CA ALA A 9 -17.68 8.97 -41.39
C ALA A 9 -16.19 9.37 -41.13
N GLN A 10 -15.36 9.42 -42.17
CA GLN A 10 -14.02 9.99 -42.11
C GLN A 10 -13.96 11.07 -43.17
N GLU A 11 -14.13 12.30 -42.70
CA GLU A 11 -13.90 13.61 -43.34
C GLU A 11 -15.07 14.53 -42.99
N GLU A 12 -15.07 15.04 -41.76
CA GLU A 12 -15.63 16.34 -41.44
C GLU A 12 -15.02 16.85 -40.12
N GLU A 13 -14.47 18.07 -40.21
CA GLU A 13 -14.08 18.98 -39.13
C GLU A 13 -12.99 18.60 -38.13
N LYS A 14 -11.77 18.84 -38.63
CA LYS A 14 -10.66 19.44 -37.91
C LYS A 14 -11.05 20.82 -37.36
N GLN A 15 -11.67 20.89 -36.18
CA GLN A 15 -11.73 22.09 -35.34
C GLN A 15 -11.96 21.65 -33.88
N GLU A 16 -10.90 21.70 -33.09
CA GLU A 16 -11.04 21.69 -31.63
C GLU A 16 -11.94 22.88 -31.24
N PRO A 17 -13.04 22.67 -30.49
CA PRO A 17 -13.74 23.79 -29.92
C PRO A 17 -12.87 24.33 -28.78
N LEU A 18 -12.12 25.40 -29.08
CA LEU A 18 -11.72 26.37 -28.08
C LEU A 18 -12.99 26.77 -27.33
N VAL A 19 -13.17 26.26 -26.11
CA VAL A 19 -14.24 26.71 -25.22
C VAL A 19 -13.91 28.17 -24.88
N GLN A 20 -14.49 29.09 -25.65
CA GLN A 20 -14.48 30.52 -25.37
C GLN A 20 -15.34 30.76 -24.12
N TYR A 21 -14.71 30.64 -22.95
CA TYR A 21 -15.22 31.28 -21.74
C TYR A 21 -14.85 32.78 -21.81
N ASN A 22 -15.82 33.63 -21.48
CA ASN A 22 -15.74 35.10 -21.52
C ASN A 22 -14.33 35.66 -21.29
N GLN A 23 -13.92 36.56 -22.21
CA GLN A 23 -12.70 37.37 -22.26
C GLN A 23 -11.65 37.15 -21.15
N SER A 24 -10.48 36.65 -21.61
CA SER A 24 -9.14 36.62 -20.99
C SER A 24 -8.72 35.41 -20.15
N THR A 25 -9.50 34.33 -20.05
CA THR A 25 -9.04 33.11 -19.35
C THR A 25 -8.68 31.99 -20.33
N VAL A 26 -7.38 31.73 -20.54
CA VAL A 26 -6.92 30.59 -21.36
C VAL A 26 -6.69 29.40 -20.43
N ILE A 27 -7.42 28.31 -20.67
CA ILE A 27 -7.25 27.05 -19.93
C ILE A 27 -6.08 26.29 -20.55
N ILE A 28 -5.01 26.12 -19.80
CA ILE A 28 -3.86 25.32 -20.23
C ILE A 28 -4.15 23.86 -19.91
N ASP A 29 -4.19 23.04 -20.96
CA ASP A 29 -4.21 21.57 -20.86
C ASP A 29 -3.01 20.97 -21.61
N PHE A 30 -2.80 19.67 -21.44
CA PHE A 30 -1.77 18.93 -22.17
C PHE A 30 -2.09 18.86 -23.66
N GLU A 31 -1.06 18.97 -24.49
CA GLU A 31 -1.15 18.49 -25.88
C GLU A 31 -1.22 16.95 -25.87
N SER A 32 -1.76 16.34 -26.94
CA SER A 32 -2.09 14.91 -26.98
C SER A 32 -0.94 13.99 -26.55
N ASP A 33 0.31 14.39 -26.79
CA ASP A 33 1.50 13.54 -26.56
C ASP A 33 2.26 13.87 -25.26
N GLU A 34 1.89 14.95 -24.56
CA GLU A 34 2.60 15.40 -23.36
C GLU A 34 2.12 14.68 -22.09
N HIS A 35 0.88 14.20 -22.09
CA HIS A 35 0.29 13.55 -20.94
C HIS A 35 1.05 12.25 -20.55
N PRO A 36 1.37 12.02 -19.26
CA PRO A 36 2.14 10.85 -18.82
C PRO A 36 1.56 9.49 -19.24
N HIS A 37 0.23 9.39 -19.44
CA HIS A 37 -0.41 8.17 -19.96
C HIS A 37 -0.01 7.82 -21.39
N ASN A 38 0.36 8.83 -22.19
CA ASN A 38 0.69 8.67 -23.60
C ASN A 38 2.20 8.55 -23.84
N TRP A 39 3.00 8.50 -22.77
CA TRP A 39 4.43 8.25 -22.90
C TRP A 39 4.74 6.88 -23.52
N PRO A 40 5.82 6.78 -24.33
CA PRO A 40 6.26 5.51 -24.87
C PRO A 40 6.63 4.53 -23.75
N SER A 41 6.41 3.24 -23.96
CA SER A 41 6.59 2.18 -22.97
C SER A 41 7.97 2.21 -22.30
N PHE A 42 9.03 2.56 -23.03
CA PHE A 42 10.38 2.71 -22.47
C PHE A 42 10.43 3.72 -21.31
N ARG A 43 9.78 4.89 -21.44
CA ARG A 43 9.73 5.89 -20.35
C ARG A 43 8.94 5.37 -19.14
N LYS A 44 7.84 4.66 -19.38
CA LYS A 44 7.04 4.02 -18.32
C LYS A 44 7.88 2.98 -17.55
N TRP A 45 8.71 2.20 -18.24
CA TRP A 45 9.66 1.25 -17.63
C TRP A 45 10.79 1.94 -16.86
N VAL A 46 11.29 3.07 -17.34
CA VAL A 46 12.27 3.88 -16.60
C VAL A 46 11.68 4.38 -15.28
N VAL A 47 10.42 4.85 -15.27
CA VAL A 47 9.73 5.22 -14.02
C VAL A 47 9.66 4.02 -13.07
N LEU A 48 9.29 2.84 -13.57
CA LEU A 48 9.28 1.60 -12.75
C LEU A 48 10.65 1.27 -12.16
N LEU A 49 11.73 1.44 -12.91
CA LEU A 49 13.10 1.22 -12.43
C LEU A 49 13.47 2.16 -11.26
N THR A 50 12.89 3.36 -11.20
CA THR A 50 13.09 4.29 -10.07
C THR A 50 12.25 3.94 -8.84
N LEU A 51 11.20 3.14 -8.99
CA LEU A 51 10.24 2.81 -7.92
C LEU A 51 10.50 1.44 -7.29
N ILE A 52 10.72 0.40 -8.10
CA ILE A 52 10.79 -1.00 -7.63
C ILE A 52 11.96 -1.21 -6.66
N PRO A 53 13.21 -0.78 -6.96
CA PRO A 53 14.34 -1.07 -6.08
C PRO A 53 14.21 -0.40 -4.69
N PRO A 54 13.83 0.89 -4.55
CA PRO A 54 13.50 1.45 -3.24
C PRO A 54 12.37 0.69 -2.54
N THR A 55 11.32 0.30 -3.27
CA THR A 55 10.15 -0.39 -2.68
C THR A 55 10.53 -1.75 -2.09
N PHE A 56 11.50 -2.43 -2.69
CA PHE A 56 12.11 -3.65 -2.14
C PHE A 56 13.05 -3.37 -0.96
N LEU A 57 13.89 -2.34 -1.07
CA LEU A 57 14.91 -1.99 -0.09
C LEU A 57 14.32 -1.58 1.27
N MET A 58 13.22 -0.82 1.30
CA MET A 58 12.70 -0.28 2.56
C MET A 58 12.25 -1.38 3.54
N PRO A 59 11.43 -2.37 3.13
CA PRO A 59 11.05 -3.47 4.00
C PRO A 59 12.23 -4.41 4.31
N LEU A 60 13.16 -4.58 3.37
CA LEU A 60 14.41 -5.32 3.62
C LEU A 60 15.22 -4.70 4.75
N SER A 61 15.43 -3.38 4.74
CA SER A 61 16.13 -2.66 5.82
C SER A 61 15.40 -2.73 7.17
N SER A 62 14.06 -2.85 7.15
CA SER A 62 13.29 -3.01 8.38
C SER A 62 13.62 -4.32 9.10
N THR A 63 13.70 -5.44 8.36
CA THR A 63 13.81 -6.79 8.90
C THR A 63 15.25 -7.35 8.93
N ILE A 64 16.20 -6.77 8.19
CA ILE A 64 17.61 -7.22 8.14
C ILE A 64 18.29 -7.26 9.51
N ILE A 65 17.83 -6.44 10.46
CA ILE A 65 18.42 -6.37 11.81
C ILE A 65 17.77 -7.36 12.79
N ALA A 66 16.62 -7.95 12.45
CA ALA A 66 15.91 -8.89 13.34
C ALA A 66 16.81 -10.03 13.90
N PRO A 67 17.61 -10.75 13.09
CA PRO A 67 18.50 -11.79 13.62
C PRO A 67 19.71 -11.25 14.41
N ALA A 68 20.01 -9.95 14.29
CA ALA A 68 21.15 -9.30 14.94
C ALA A 68 20.79 -8.61 16.27
N VAL A 69 19.52 -8.63 16.68
CA VAL A 69 19.03 -7.88 17.85
C VAL A 69 19.78 -8.27 19.13
N ASP A 70 20.03 -9.55 19.34
CA ASP A 70 20.76 -10.02 20.53
C ASP A 70 22.22 -9.55 20.50
N THR A 71 22.90 -9.69 19.35
CA THR A 71 24.28 -9.22 19.15
C THR A 71 24.41 -7.70 19.34
N ILE A 72 23.44 -6.92 18.85
CA ILE A 72 23.39 -5.47 19.06
C ILE A 72 23.21 -5.12 20.53
N SER A 73 22.35 -5.87 21.22
CA SER A 73 22.06 -5.65 22.63
C SER A 73 23.30 -5.93 23.49
N THR A 74 24.08 -6.96 23.15
CA THR A 74 25.36 -7.24 23.82
C THR A 74 26.46 -6.23 23.49
N ASP A 75 26.55 -5.75 22.25
CA ASP A 75 27.60 -4.79 21.82
C ASP A 75 27.37 -3.37 22.36
N LEU A 76 26.12 -3.01 22.65
CA LEU A 76 25.72 -1.68 23.14
C LEU A 76 25.27 -1.69 24.62
N ASP A 77 25.67 -2.72 25.37
CA ASP A 77 25.45 -2.87 26.83
C ASP A 77 23.97 -2.71 27.28
N VAL A 78 23.05 -3.33 26.54
CA VAL A 78 21.62 -3.30 26.85
C VAL A 78 21.25 -4.44 27.80
N THR A 79 20.80 -4.11 29.00
CA THR A 79 20.45 -5.08 30.05
C THR A 79 19.02 -5.62 29.96
N SER A 80 18.11 -4.89 29.27
CA SER A 80 16.68 -5.22 29.22
C SER A 80 16.31 -6.01 27.97
N THR A 81 15.70 -7.18 28.19
CA THR A 81 15.13 -8.03 27.13
C THR A 81 14.01 -7.38 26.30
N LEU A 82 13.41 -6.30 26.78
CA LEU A 82 12.36 -5.56 26.06
C LEU A 82 12.95 -4.47 25.16
N THR A 83 14.19 -4.07 25.45
CA THR A 83 14.79 -2.88 24.85
C THR A 83 15.39 -3.20 23.49
N GLY A 84 15.96 -4.40 23.29
CA GLY A 84 16.50 -4.85 21.99
C GLY A 84 15.49 -4.75 20.82
N PRO A 85 14.28 -5.35 20.92
CA PRO A 85 13.28 -5.31 19.85
C PRO A 85 12.78 -3.90 19.47
N LEU A 86 13.04 -2.87 20.28
CA LEU A 86 12.74 -1.47 19.91
C LEU A 86 13.47 -1.03 18.64
N VAL A 87 14.64 -1.60 18.36
CA VAL A 87 15.43 -1.28 17.14
C VAL A 87 14.64 -1.60 15.87
N VAL A 88 13.90 -2.72 15.85
CA VAL A 88 13.04 -3.09 14.70
C VAL A 88 11.75 -2.29 14.74
N SER A 89 11.13 -2.19 15.92
CA SER A 89 9.81 -1.59 16.09
C SER A 89 9.77 -0.09 15.76
N LEU A 90 10.79 0.68 16.17
CA LEU A 90 10.85 2.13 15.90
C LEU A 90 10.96 2.49 14.43
N PHE A 91 11.54 1.61 13.61
CA PHE A 91 11.52 1.80 12.16
C PHE A 91 10.08 1.67 11.63
N LEU A 92 9.31 0.71 12.14
CA LEU A 92 7.97 0.38 11.64
C LEU A 92 6.92 1.45 11.95
N ILE A 93 7.01 2.09 13.12
CA ILE A 93 6.05 3.15 13.49
C ILE A 93 6.18 4.34 12.53
N THR A 94 7.40 4.81 12.24
CA THR A 94 7.61 5.94 11.33
C THR A 94 7.45 5.53 9.87
N TYR A 95 7.81 4.30 9.50
CA TYR A 95 7.54 3.77 8.17
C TYR A 95 6.04 3.69 7.86
N SER A 96 5.21 3.41 8.87
CA SER A 96 3.75 3.27 8.70
C SER A 96 3.00 4.59 8.83
N ILE A 97 3.45 5.51 9.69
CA ILE A 97 2.86 6.85 9.85
C ILE A 97 3.33 7.80 8.74
N GLY A 98 4.56 7.62 8.25
CA GLY A 98 5.15 8.53 7.29
C GLY A 98 4.36 8.76 5.99
N PRO A 99 3.60 7.80 5.42
CA PRO A 99 2.75 8.06 4.26
C PRO A 99 1.63 9.08 4.53
N LEU A 100 1.17 9.20 5.79
CA LEU A 100 0.21 10.23 6.21
C LEU A 100 0.80 11.63 6.05
N LEU A 101 2.12 11.77 6.24
CA LEU A 101 2.83 13.03 6.14
C LEU A 101 3.31 13.31 4.71
N LEU A 102 3.88 12.30 4.06
CA LEU A 102 4.56 12.45 2.76
C LEU A 102 3.61 12.31 1.56
N GLY A 103 2.49 11.59 1.71
CA GLY A 103 1.47 11.46 0.67
C GLY A 103 0.92 12.81 0.22
N PRO A 104 0.31 13.62 1.12
CA PRO A 104 -0.19 14.96 0.78
C PRO A 104 0.93 15.89 0.30
N LEU A 105 2.13 15.80 0.89
CA LEU A 105 3.27 16.59 0.46
C LEU A 105 3.64 16.33 -1.01
N SER A 106 3.50 15.09 -1.47
CA SER A 106 3.77 14.71 -2.87
C SER A 106 2.76 15.26 -3.88
N GLU A 107 1.55 15.62 -3.42
CA GLU A 107 0.55 16.29 -4.25
C GLU A 107 0.81 17.80 -4.34
N LEU A 108 1.46 18.40 -3.35
CA LEU A 108 1.80 19.83 -3.34
C LEU A 108 3.10 20.14 -4.09
N VAL A 109 4.13 19.33 -3.87
CA VAL A 109 5.50 19.58 -4.38
C VAL A 109 5.81 18.78 -5.65
N GLY A 110 5.08 17.68 -5.89
CA GLY A 110 5.34 16.71 -6.95
C GLY A 110 5.84 15.36 -6.42
N ARG A 111 5.76 14.31 -7.25
CA ARG A 111 6.10 12.94 -6.84
C ARG A 111 7.60 12.75 -6.69
N VAL A 112 8.39 13.27 -7.64
CA VAL A 112 9.83 13.02 -7.70
C VAL A 112 10.60 13.65 -6.53
N PRO A 113 10.38 14.94 -6.18
CA PRO A 113 11.10 15.55 -5.06
C PRO A 113 10.85 14.84 -3.72
N VAL A 114 9.61 14.42 -3.47
CA VAL A 114 9.25 13.71 -2.23
C VAL A 114 9.85 12.31 -2.19
N LEU A 115 9.80 11.56 -3.31
CA LEU A 115 10.41 10.24 -3.40
C LEU A 115 11.93 10.31 -3.20
N GLN A 116 12.63 11.16 -3.94
CA GLN A 116 14.10 11.24 -3.86
C GLN A 116 14.57 11.89 -2.58
N GLY A 117 13.87 12.91 -2.08
CA GLY A 117 14.13 13.50 -0.77
C GLY A 117 13.99 12.47 0.36
N GLY A 118 12.95 11.63 0.32
CA GLY A 118 12.78 10.53 1.26
C GLY A 118 13.85 9.45 1.16
N ASN A 119 14.21 9.03 -0.06
CA ASN A 119 15.31 8.08 -0.28
C ASN A 119 16.65 8.60 0.24
N ALA A 120 16.97 9.88 -0.01
CA ALA A 120 18.17 10.53 0.51
C ALA A 120 18.14 10.65 2.04
N PHE A 121 16.99 10.99 2.62
CA PHE A 121 16.80 11.04 4.07
C PHE A 121 17.03 9.66 4.71
N PHE A 122 16.43 8.61 4.13
CA PHE A 122 16.67 7.24 4.54
C PHE A 122 18.16 6.88 4.46
N LEU A 123 18.82 7.17 3.33
CA LEU A 123 20.25 6.89 3.12
C LEU A 123 21.12 7.52 4.23
N ILE A 124 20.91 8.81 4.53
CA ILE A 124 21.70 9.53 5.53
C ILE A 124 21.54 8.90 6.91
N PHE A 125 20.31 8.69 7.37
CA PHE A 125 20.05 8.18 8.72
C PHE A 125 20.32 6.68 8.86
N ASN A 126 20.09 5.89 7.81
CA ASN A 126 20.46 4.48 7.80
C ASN A 126 21.98 4.32 7.85
N LEU A 127 22.74 5.12 7.10
CA LEU A 127 24.20 5.13 7.17
C LEU A 127 24.69 5.56 8.56
N ALA A 128 24.09 6.59 9.15
CA ALA A 128 24.39 7.03 10.51
C ALA A 128 24.14 5.91 11.55
N GLY A 129 23.10 5.10 11.35
CA GLY A 129 22.81 3.89 12.14
C GLY A 129 23.99 2.92 12.24
N GLY A 130 24.71 2.69 11.13
CA GLY A 130 25.90 1.83 11.10
C GLY A 130 27.06 2.36 11.95
N PHE A 131 27.12 3.67 12.19
CA PHE A 131 28.15 4.33 13.01
C PHE A 131 27.69 4.61 14.45
N ALA A 132 26.49 4.17 14.84
CA ALA A 132 25.95 4.42 16.19
C ALA A 132 26.83 3.77 17.27
N ARG A 133 27.22 4.54 18.29
CA ARG A 133 28.06 4.07 19.41
C ARG A 133 27.29 3.84 20.69
N SER A 134 26.02 4.23 20.72
CA SER A 134 25.14 4.03 21.87
C SER A 134 23.78 3.53 21.40
N PHE A 135 23.10 2.80 22.28
CA PHE A 135 21.76 2.28 21.98
C PHE A 135 20.73 3.38 21.68
N PRO A 136 20.62 4.48 22.45
CA PRO A 136 19.68 5.56 22.14
C PRO A 136 19.97 6.25 20.80
N GLN A 137 21.24 6.39 20.42
CA GLN A 137 21.63 6.93 19.12
C GLN A 137 21.14 6.02 17.99
N LEU A 138 21.29 4.70 18.14
CA LEU A 138 20.79 3.72 17.18
C LEU A 138 19.26 3.81 17.04
N LEU A 139 18.55 3.92 18.16
CA LEU A 139 17.08 4.08 18.17
C LEU A 139 16.64 5.36 17.45
N ALA A 140 17.30 6.48 17.71
CA ALA A 140 17.00 7.76 17.04
C ALA A 140 17.20 7.66 15.52
N PHE A 141 18.31 7.07 15.08
CA PHE A 141 18.57 6.88 13.66
C PHE A 141 17.60 5.91 12.99
N ARG A 142 17.14 4.87 13.71
CA ARG A 142 16.10 3.95 13.21
C ARG A 142 14.76 4.62 13.05
N LEU A 143 14.37 5.46 14.00
CA LEU A 143 13.14 6.25 13.92
C LEU A 143 13.18 7.17 12.69
N LEU A 144 14.29 7.90 12.51
CA LEU A 144 14.46 8.83 11.38
C LEU A 144 14.56 8.11 10.04
N SER A 145 15.33 7.02 9.93
CA SER A 145 15.41 6.27 8.67
C SER A 145 14.05 5.69 8.25
N GLY A 146 13.24 5.20 9.19
CA GLY A 146 11.88 4.74 8.91
C GLY A 146 10.97 5.81 8.30
N LEU A 147 11.11 7.07 8.72
CA LEU A 147 10.37 8.19 8.12
C LEU A 147 10.77 8.41 6.65
N GLY A 148 12.07 8.43 6.34
CA GLY A 148 12.55 8.56 4.96
C GLY A 148 12.10 7.39 4.07
N ALA A 149 12.15 6.18 4.61
CA ALA A 149 11.72 4.95 3.94
C ALA A 149 10.23 4.97 3.55
N SER A 150 9.39 5.67 4.31
CA SER A 150 7.96 5.76 4.03
C SER A 150 7.62 6.52 2.75
N ALA A 151 8.53 7.34 2.21
CA ALA A 151 8.29 8.14 1.01
C ALA A 151 7.96 7.26 -0.20
N THR A 152 8.68 6.14 -0.36
CA THR A 152 8.41 5.18 -1.42
C THR A 152 7.03 4.55 -1.28
N LEU A 153 6.60 4.26 -0.05
CA LEU A 153 5.28 3.69 0.21
C LEU A 153 4.15 4.70 -0.10
N ALA A 154 4.36 5.99 0.23
CA ALA A 154 3.39 7.05 -0.08
C ALA A 154 3.27 7.31 -1.58
N VAL A 155 4.40 7.43 -2.27
CA VAL A 155 4.45 7.92 -3.65
C VAL A 155 4.29 6.79 -4.68
N GLY A 156 4.78 5.58 -4.40
CA GLY A 156 4.92 4.51 -5.39
C GLY A 156 3.62 4.15 -6.12
N SER A 157 2.53 3.90 -5.39
CA SER A 157 1.24 3.57 -6.01
C SER A 157 0.62 4.76 -6.75
N SER A 158 0.86 5.98 -6.29
CA SER A 158 0.33 7.20 -6.92
C SER A 158 1.01 7.50 -8.25
N THR A 159 2.35 7.38 -8.32
CA THR A 159 3.14 7.54 -9.55
C THR A 159 2.76 6.51 -10.61
N LEU A 160 2.41 5.29 -10.22
CA LEU A 160 1.89 4.30 -11.18
C LEU A 160 0.54 4.71 -11.79
N GLY A 161 -0.36 5.27 -10.97
CA GLY A 161 -1.64 5.79 -11.44
C GLY A 161 -1.50 7.00 -12.38
N ASP A 162 -0.46 7.81 -12.15
CA ASP A 162 -0.14 8.95 -13.01
C ASP A 162 0.36 8.50 -14.40
N CYS A 163 1.08 7.36 -14.52
CA CYS A 163 1.69 6.92 -15.78
C CYS A 163 0.91 5.83 -16.55
N PHE A 164 0.22 4.91 -15.87
CA PHE A 164 -0.40 3.76 -16.51
C PHE A 164 -1.93 3.85 -16.48
N ARG A 165 -2.55 3.58 -17.63
CA ARG A 165 -4.01 3.47 -17.74
C ARG A 165 -4.52 2.27 -16.92
N PRO A 166 -5.79 2.28 -16.46
CA PRO A 166 -6.35 1.20 -15.66
C PRO A 166 -6.21 -0.21 -16.28
N GLU A 167 -6.18 -0.30 -17.61
CA GLU A 167 -6.07 -1.55 -18.38
C GLU A 167 -4.63 -2.08 -18.49
N GLU A 168 -3.62 -1.20 -18.45
CA GLU A 168 -2.21 -1.55 -18.69
C GLU A 168 -1.41 -1.76 -17.39
N ARG A 169 -1.93 -1.28 -16.25
CA ARG A 169 -1.19 -1.19 -14.99
C ARG A 169 -1.04 -2.51 -14.21
N GLY A 170 -1.62 -3.62 -14.68
CA GLY A 170 -1.65 -4.90 -13.95
C GLY A 170 -0.25 -5.43 -13.60
N LEU A 171 0.63 -5.56 -14.60
CA LEU A 171 2.01 -6.02 -14.41
C LEU A 171 2.81 -5.06 -13.51
N SER A 172 2.67 -3.76 -13.75
CA SER A 172 3.38 -2.71 -13.01
C SER A 172 3.01 -2.71 -11.52
N ILE A 173 1.73 -2.87 -11.19
CA ILE A 173 1.25 -3.01 -9.81
C ILE A 173 1.77 -4.30 -9.19
N ALA A 174 1.76 -5.41 -9.92
CA ALA A 174 2.27 -6.69 -9.43
C ALA A 174 3.76 -6.59 -9.06
N LEU A 175 4.59 -6.03 -9.95
CA LEU A 175 6.02 -5.82 -9.70
C LEU A 175 6.27 -4.90 -8.49
N LEU A 176 5.51 -3.81 -8.36
CA LEU A 176 5.63 -2.90 -7.22
C LEU A 176 5.25 -3.60 -5.90
N ASN A 177 4.21 -4.42 -5.90
CA ASN A 177 3.73 -5.13 -4.70
C ASN A 177 4.59 -6.34 -4.33
N MET A 178 5.34 -6.93 -5.26
CA MET A 178 6.29 -8.00 -4.97
C MET A 178 7.49 -7.52 -4.16
N GLY A 179 7.93 -6.27 -4.35
CA GLY A 179 9.08 -5.69 -3.67
C GLY A 179 9.01 -5.81 -2.14
N PRO A 180 7.95 -5.28 -1.48
CA PRO A 180 7.84 -5.32 -0.02
C PRO A 180 7.78 -6.74 0.55
N VAL A 181 7.07 -7.61 -0.15
CA VAL A 181 6.92 -9.03 0.19
C VAL A 181 8.28 -9.70 0.24
N LEU A 182 9.03 -9.63 -0.86
CA LEU A 182 10.35 -10.26 -0.96
C LEU A 182 11.34 -9.61 0.01
N GLY A 183 11.33 -8.28 0.12
CA GLY A 183 12.23 -7.53 1.00
C GLY A 183 12.08 -7.98 2.46
N SER A 184 10.84 -8.08 2.95
CA SER A 184 10.57 -8.45 4.34
C SER A 184 11.08 -9.85 4.73
N CYS A 185 11.08 -10.82 3.80
CA CYS A 185 11.54 -12.18 4.04
C CYS A 185 13.03 -12.40 3.75
N LEU A 186 13.57 -11.73 2.72
CA LEU A 186 14.99 -11.82 2.38
C LEU A 186 15.87 -11.01 3.35
N GLY A 187 15.29 -10.00 4.00
CA GLY A 187 15.98 -9.20 5.02
C GLY A 187 16.64 -10.05 6.11
N PRO A 188 15.91 -10.87 6.88
CA PRO A 188 16.49 -11.71 7.92
C PRO A 188 17.54 -12.69 7.39
N ILE A 189 17.40 -13.21 6.17
CA ILE A 189 18.40 -14.10 5.55
C ILE A 189 19.70 -13.32 5.34
N ALA A 190 19.64 -12.19 4.63
CA ALA A 190 20.81 -11.36 4.40
C ALA A 190 21.44 -10.87 5.71
N GLY A 191 20.60 -10.49 6.67
CA GLY A 191 20.99 -9.99 7.98
C GLY A 191 21.73 -11.03 8.83
N ALA A 192 21.24 -12.26 8.86
CA ALA A 192 21.86 -13.35 9.60
C ALA A 192 23.25 -13.67 9.05
N TYR A 193 23.39 -13.79 7.73
CA TYR A 193 24.69 -14.03 7.10
C TYR A 193 25.66 -12.85 7.29
N ILE A 194 25.20 -11.60 7.14
CA ILE A 194 26.04 -10.44 7.40
C ILE A 194 26.52 -10.42 8.86
N THR A 195 25.63 -10.73 9.80
CA THR A 195 25.95 -10.69 11.23
C THR A 195 26.92 -11.81 11.64
N ASP A 196 26.73 -13.03 11.12
CA ASP A 196 27.59 -14.18 11.44
C ASP A 196 29.00 -14.07 10.85
N TYR A 197 29.14 -13.53 9.63
CA TYR A 197 30.42 -13.48 8.91
C TYR A 197 31.14 -12.13 9.00
N THR A 198 30.47 -11.06 9.42
CA THR A 198 31.06 -9.72 9.52
C THR A 198 30.70 -9.04 10.84
N SER A 199 29.86 -8.00 10.81
CA SER A 199 29.32 -7.32 12.00
C SER A 199 27.90 -6.83 11.71
N TRP A 200 27.11 -6.62 12.76
CA TRP A 200 25.75 -6.07 12.62
C TRP A 200 25.74 -4.68 11.95
N ARG A 201 26.83 -3.91 12.06
CA ARG A 201 26.98 -2.59 11.42
C ARG A 201 26.98 -2.68 9.90
N TRP A 202 27.51 -3.76 9.33
CA TRP A 202 27.51 -3.98 7.89
C TRP A 202 26.11 -4.14 7.31
N ALA A 203 25.11 -4.54 8.09
CA ALA A 203 23.72 -4.57 7.63
C ALA A 203 23.23 -3.16 7.25
N PHE A 204 23.65 -2.14 8.00
CA PHE A 204 23.39 -0.73 7.69
C PHE A 204 24.19 -0.26 6.48
N HIS A 205 25.49 -0.57 6.40
CA HIS A 205 26.33 -0.16 5.28
C HIS A 205 25.88 -0.79 3.95
N ALA A 206 25.55 -2.08 3.94
CA ALA A 206 25.07 -2.78 2.74
C ALA A 206 23.75 -2.20 2.23
N THR A 207 22.79 -1.96 3.14
CA THR A 207 21.51 -1.33 2.77
C THR A 207 21.67 0.13 2.35
N SER A 208 22.64 0.86 2.92
CA SER A 208 22.98 2.22 2.48
C SER A 208 23.66 2.26 1.11
N ILE A 209 24.52 1.29 0.77
CA ILE A 209 25.11 1.20 -0.58
C ILE A 209 23.99 0.99 -1.60
N PHE A 210 23.07 0.06 -1.32
CA PHE A 210 21.90 -0.14 -2.17
C PHE A 210 21.07 1.15 -2.26
N ALA A 211 20.76 1.81 -1.14
CA ALA A 211 20.03 3.07 -1.13
C ALA A 211 20.72 4.17 -1.96
N GLY A 212 22.05 4.24 -1.90
CA GLY A 212 22.87 5.18 -2.68
C GLY A 212 22.71 4.95 -4.17
N VAL A 213 22.81 3.69 -4.62
CA VAL A 213 22.61 3.31 -6.02
C VAL A 213 21.18 3.64 -6.48
N THR A 214 20.16 3.30 -5.68
CA THR A 214 18.77 3.59 -6.05
C THR A 214 18.47 5.08 -6.09
N THR A 215 19.05 5.85 -5.17
CA THR A 215 18.90 7.31 -5.14
C THR A 215 19.60 7.96 -6.33
N LEU A 216 20.79 7.47 -6.71
CA LEU A 216 21.50 7.95 -7.89
C LEU A 216 20.72 7.67 -9.18
N ILE A 217 20.20 6.45 -9.34
CA ILE A 217 19.31 6.09 -10.45
C ILE A 217 18.09 7.01 -10.47
N GLY A 218 17.49 7.24 -9.30
CA GLY A 218 16.36 8.14 -9.13
C GLY A 218 16.66 9.58 -9.57
N ILE A 219 17.78 10.16 -9.12
CA ILE A 219 18.17 11.53 -9.49
C ILE A 219 18.44 11.65 -10.99
N CYS A 220 19.06 10.65 -11.62
CA CYS A 220 19.41 10.69 -13.03
C CYS A 220 18.22 10.43 -13.97
N LEU A 221 17.30 9.54 -13.57
CA LEU A 221 16.26 9.00 -14.47
C LEU A 221 14.84 9.43 -14.13
N ALA A 222 14.55 9.84 -12.88
CA ALA A 222 13.18 10.16 -12.50
C ALA A 222 12.70 11.44 -13.19
N LYS A 223 11.50 11.35 -13.77
CA LYS A 223 10.78 12.47 -14.37
C LYS A 223 9.49 12.69 -13.62
N GLU A 224 9.10 13.95 -13.47
CA GLU A 224 7.86 14.29 -12.78
C GLU A 224 6.67 13.72 -13.55
N THR A 225 5.79 13.03 -12.83
CA THR A 225 4.62 12.33 -13.39
C THR A 225 3.32 13.04 -13.05
N TYR A 226 3.32 13.91 -12.04
CA TYR A 226 2.09 14.52 -11.55
C TYR A 226 1.55 15.60 -12.49
N ALA A 227 0.36 15.34 -13.05
CA ALA A 227 -0.28 16.21 -14.04
C ALA A 227 -0.45 17.67 -13.57
N PRO A 228 -0.96 17.97 -12.35
CA PRO A 228 -1.11 19.34 -11.88
C PRO A 228 0.20 20.13 -11.81
N VAL A 229 1.29 19.52 -11.33
CA VAL A 229 2.60 20.19 -11.24
C VAL A 229 3.19 20.41 -12.64
N LEU A 230 3.01 19.47 -13.57
CA LEU A 230 3.44 19.65 -14.95
C LEU A 230 2.70 20.81 -15.64
N LEU A 231 1.37 20.89 -15.48
CA LEU A 231 0.58 22.00 -16.03
C LEU A 231 0.92 23.34 -15.36
N GLN A 232 1.18 23.34 -14.05
CA GLN A 232 1.61 24.56 -13.34
C GLN A 232 2.99 25.04 -13.82
N ARG A 233 3.93 24.14 -14.10
CA ARG A 233 5.21 24.48 -14.74
C ARG A 233 5.01 25.03 -16.16
N LYS A 234 4.13 24.42 -16.96
CA LYS A 234 3.76 24.91 -18.29
C LYS A 234 3.14 26.32 -18.21
N LYS A 235 2.22 26.55 -17.27
CA LYS A 235 1.64 27.85 -16.96
C LYS A 235 2.68 28.90 -16.63
N ASN A 236 3.60 28.62 -15.70
CA ASN A 236 4.65 29.57 -15.31
C ASN A 236 5.59 29.89 -16.49
N SER A 237 5.90 28.91 -17.34
CA SER A 237 6.70 29.10 -18.56
C SER A 237 5.98 29.97 -19.60
N LEU A 238 4.67 29.76 -19.78
CA LEU A 238 3.86 30.53 -20.72
C LEU A 238 3.64 31.97 -20.21
N GLN A 239 3.40 32.15 -18.91
CA GLN A 239 3.30 33.48 -18.28
C GLN A 239 4.61 34.29 -18.36
N SER A 240 5.75 33.60 -18.35
CA SER A 240 7.07 34.22 -18.55
C SER A 240 7.34 34.63 -20.01
N SER A 241 6.55 34.13 -20.97
CA SER A 241 6.71 34.43 -22.39
C SER A 241 6.02 35.76 -22.76
N PRO A 242 6.67 36.66 -23.54
CA PRO A 242 6.13 37.99 -23.83
C PRO A 242 4.72 38.01 -24.46
N GLN A 243 4.34 36.95 -25.18
CA GLN A 243 3.05 36.83 -25.87
C GLN A 243 1.85 36.54 -24.96
N HIS A 244 2.07 36.01 -23.75
CA HIS A 244 0.99 35.56 -22.85
C HIS A 244 1.04 36.23 -21.48
N LYS A 245 1.85 37.29 -21.34
CA LYS A 245 2.07 38.01 -20.07
C LYS A 245 0.79 38.66 -19.51
N ASP A 246 -0.12 39.05 -20.41
CA ASP A 246 -1.39 39.71 -20.09
C ASP A 246 -2.61 38.76 -20.11
N ALA A 247 -2.40 37.47 -20.40
CA ALA A 247 -3.46 36.47 -20.42
C ALA A 247 -3.68 35.87 -19.03
N MET A 248 -4.93 35.77 -18.56
CA MET A 248 -5.27 35.09 -17.31
C MET A 248 -5.20 33.57 -17.52
N LEU A 249 -3.99 33.02 -17.53
CA LEU A 249 -3.79 31.59 -17.70
C LEU A 249 -4.27 30.84 -16.44
N ARG A 250 -5.21 29.90 -16.62
CA ARG A 250 -5.68 28.99 -15.56
C ARG A 250 -5.43 27.55 -15.99
N THR A 251 -5.06 26.69 -15.07
CA THR A 251 -5.05 25.24 -15.34
C THR A 251 -6.44 24.67 -15.06
N ARG A 252 -6.78 23.51 -15.63
CA ARG A 252 -8.06 22.82 -15.34
C ARG A 252 -8.27 22.56 -13.85
N PHE A 253 -7.16 22.39 -13.11
CA PHE A 253 -7.15 22.21 -11.65
C PHE A 253 -7.38 23.50 -10.86
N ASP A 254 -7.20 24.68 -11.47
CA ASP A 254 -7.51 25.99 -10.85
C ASP A 254 -9.02 26.33 -10.92
N ILE A 255 -9.82 25.62 -11.71
CA ILE A 255 -11.23 25.94 -11.99
C ILE A 255 -12.19 25.26 -10.99
N ASP A 256 -11.86 24.05 -10.54
CA ASP A 256 -12.60 23.37 -9.46
C ASP A 256 -12.42 24.07 -8.10
N ASP A 257 -11.47 25.01 -8.02
CA ASP A 257 -11.14 25.84 -6.86
C ASP A 257 -11.88 27.18 -6.81
N THR A 258 -13.00 27.34 -7.52
CA THR A 258 -13.82 28.58 -7.48
C THR A 258 -14.41 28.90 -6.10
N ASN A 259 -14.38 27.96 -5.16
CA ASN A 259 -14.76 28.14 -3.76
C ASN A 259 -13.56 28.23 -2.79
N LYS A 260 -12.32 28.34 -3.27
CA LYS A 260 -11.18 28.59 -2.39
C LYS A 260 -11.20 30.03 -1.90
N PRO A 261 -11.20 30.30 -0.59
CA PRO A 261 -10.83 31.62 -0.12
C PRO A 261 -9.39 31.90 -0.58
N ASP A 262 -9.14 33.09 -1.12
CA ASP A 262 -7.88 33.53 -1.76
C ASP A 262 -6.61 33.39 -0.90
N ASN A 263 -6.74 32.95 0.36
CA ASN A 263 -5.70 32.80 1.38
C ASN A 263 -5.58 31.37 1.96
N GLU A 264 -5.99 30.30 1.27
CA GLU A 264 -5.62 28.94 1.70
C GLU A 264 -4.11 28.73 1.58
N THR A 265 -3.39 29.01 2.68
CA THR A 265 -1.96 28.70 2.81
C THR A 265 -1.74 27.20 2.62
N LEU A 266 -0.66 26.79 1.94
CA LEU A 266 -0.30 25.37 1.73
C LEU A 266 -0.38 24.52 3.02
N VAL A 267 -0.13 25.16 4.16
CA VAL A 267 -0.26 24.58 5.51
C VAL A 267 -1.71 24.18 5.83
N HIS A 268 -2.71 24.99 5.50
CA HIS A 268 -4.12 24.67 5.73
C HIS A 268 -4.59 23.51 4.84
N LEU A 269 -4.17 23.49 3.58
CA LEU A 269 -4.47 22.38 2.66
C LEU A 269 -3.85 21.06 3.17
N TYR A 270 -2.60 21.13 3.63
CA TYR A 270 -1.90 19.99 4.23
C TYR A 270 -2.60 19.48 5.51
N GLN A 271 -2.93 20.38 6.44
CA GLN A 271 -3.64 20.05 7.67
C GLN A 271 -5.01 19.41 7.38
N ARG A 272 -5.76 19.94 6.41
CA ARG A 272 -7.07 19.41 6.03
C ARG A 272 -6.99 17.97 5.53
N THR A 273 -5.99 17.63 4.71
CA THR A 273 -5.82 16.26 4.19
C THR A 273 -5.38 15.29 5.29
N LEU A 274 -4.51 15.73 6.21
CA LEU A 274 -4.06 14.91 7.33
C LEU A 274 -5.19 14.64 8.33
N LEU A 275 -5.94 15.67 8.71
CA LEU A 275 -7.11 15.56 9.58
C LEU A 275 -8.20 14.69 8.96
N ARG A 276 -8.33 14.66 7.62
CA ARG A 276 -9.28 13.80 6.93
C ARG A 276 -9.03 12.31 7.19
N SER A 277 -7.79 11.85 7.13
CA SER A 277 -7.46 10.44 7.38
C SER A 277 -7.82 10.01 8.80
N ILE A 278 -7.54 10.88 9.79
CA ILE A 278 -7.91 10.67 11.19
C ILE A 278 -9.44 10.68 11.34
N HIS A 279 -10.12 11.63 10.70
CA HIS A 279 -11.57 11.74 10.75
C HIS A 279 -12.25 10.51 10.12
N LEU A 280 -11.78 10.02 8.98
CA LEU A 280 -12.29 8.79 8.36
C LEU A 280 -12.10 7.58 9.27
N LEU A 281 -10.93 7.47 9.91
CA LEU A 281 -10.69 6.42 10.90
C LEU A 281 -11.63 6.51 12.10
N LEU A 282 -11.94 7.71 12.60
CA LEU A 282 -12.79 7.89 13.79
C LEU A 282 -14.30 7.86 13.50
N THR A 283 -14.73 8.15 12.27
CA THR A 283 -16.16 8.29 11.94
C THR A 283 -16.73 7.15 11.10
N GLN A 284 -15.92 6.47 10.28
CA GLN A 284 -16.41 5.48 9.33
C GLN A 284 -16.23 4.05 9.87
N PRO A 285 -17.32 3.32 10.20
CA PRO A 285 -17.23 1.96 10.74
C PRO A 285 -16.53 0.98 9.81
N ILE A 286 -16.66 1.16 8.50
CA ILE A 286 -15.97 0.34 7.48
C ILE A 286 -14.46 0.49 7.62
N VAL A 287 -13.97 1.73 7.73
CA VAL A 287 -12.53 2.02 7.89
C VAL A 287 -12.02 1.48 9.22
N GLN A 288 -12.80 1.61 10.29
CA GLN A 288 -12.45 1.06 11.62
C GLN A 288 -12.30 -0.46 11.61
N ALA A 289 -13.28 -1.17 11.04
CA ALA A 289 -13.24 -2.62 10.97
C ALA A 289 -12.04 -3.11 10.14
N LEU A 290 -11.80 -2.49 8.99
CA LEU A 290 -10.65 -2.83 8.14
C LEU A 290 -9.33 -2.42 8.78
N ALA A 291 -9.26 -1.27 9.46
CA ALA A 291 -8.08 -0.84 10.20
C ALA A 291 -7.73 -1.82 11.32
N LEU A 292 -8.73 -2.27 12.08
CA LEU A 292 -8.54 -3.22 13.18
C LEU A 292 -7.99 -4.54 12.65
N TYR A 293 -8.60 -5.05 11.58
CA TYR A 293 -8.17 -6.33 11.00
C TYR A 293 -6.79 -6.23 10.37
N TYR A 294 -6.57 -5.23 9.50
CA TYR A 294 -5.29 -4.98 8.85
C TYR A 294 -4.19 -4.77 9.89
N GLY A 295 -4.47 -3.95 10.91
CA GLY A 295 -3.54 -3.68 11.99
C GLY A 295 -3.14 -4.95 12.72
N TYR A 296 -4.11 -5.73 13.19
CA TYR A 296 -3.84 -7.00 13.88
C TYR A 296 -2.96 -7.94 13.04
N LEU A 297 -3.28 -8.11 11.75
CA LEU A 297 -2.51 -8.97 10.86
C LEU A 297 -1.10 -8.46 10.60
N TYR A 298 -0.91 -7.15 10.45
CA TYR A 298 0.41 -6.58 10.23
C TYR A 298 1.29 -6.71 11.47
N GLY A 299 0.72 -6.52 12.66
CA GLY A 299 1.39 -6.81 13.93
C GLY A 299 1.81 -8.27 14.01
N LEU A 300 0.90 -9.20 13.68
CA LEU A 300 1.17 -10.64 13.70
C LEU A 300 2.29 -11.04 12.72
N VAL A 301 2.27 -10.50 11.51
CA VAL A 301 3.32 -10.68 10.50
C VAL A 301 4.69 -10.31 11.06
N TYR A 302 4.82 -9.12 11.65
CA TYR A 302 6.10 -8.65 12.17
C TYR A 302 6.51 -9.35 13.46
N LEU A 303 5.54 -9.75 14.28
CA LEU A 303 5.78 -10.65 15.41
C LEU A 303 6.47 -11.93 14.93
N VAL A 304 5.83 -12.62 13.99
CA VAL A 304 6.34 -13.84 13.38
C VAL A 304 7.73 -13.60 12.79
N LEU A 305 7.89 -12.61 11.91
CA LEU A 305 9.16 -12.35 11.25
C LEU A 305 10.28 -12.00 12.24
N SER A 306 9.96 -11.38 13.38
CA SER A 306 10.94 -11.04 14.41
C SER A 306 11.37 -12.25 15.25
N THR A 307 10.43 -13.13 15.63
CA THR A 307 10.71 -14.27 16.52
C THR A 307 11.08 -15.56 15.78
N PHE A 308 10.92 -15.60 14.46
CA PHE A 308 11.15 -16.79 13.67
C PHE A 308 12.63 -17.23 13.69
N SER A 309 13.58 -16.29 13.60
CA SER A 309 15.01 -16.61 13.77
C SER A 309 15.30 -17.19 15.16
N THR A 310 14.69 -16.63 16.20
CA THR A 310 14.86 -17.07 17.59
C THR A 310 14.37 -18.50 17.80
N LEU A 311 13.29 -18.92 17.11
CA LEU A 311 12.82 -20.31 17.17
C LEU A 311 13.94 -21.28 16.76
N TRP A 312 14.61 -21.01 15.64
CA TRP A 312 15.63 -21.90 15.09
C TRP A 312 16.91 -21.93 15.92
N THR A 313 17.29 -20.80 16.51
CA THR A 313 18.49 -20.71 17.36
C THR A 313 18.25 -21.31 18.74
N THR A 314 17.09 -21.08 19.35
CA THR A 314 16.81 -21.49 20.74
C THR A 314 16.22 -22.90 20.85
N GLN A 315 15.24 -23.27 20.03
CA GLN A 315 14.56 -24.57 20.13
C GLN A 315 15.25 -25.65 19.28
N TYR A 316 15.72 -25.28 18.09
CA TYR A 316 16.36 -26.22 17.15
C TYR A 316 17.89 -26.18 17.19
N HIS A 317 18.49 -25.33 18.04
CA HIS A 317 19.94 -25.17 18.22
C HIS A 317 20.73 -25.00 16.92
N MET A 318 20.13 -24.35 15.92
CA MET A 318 20.78 -24.05 14.66
C MET A 318 21.61 -22.77 14.76
N ALA A 319 22.69 -22.69 13.98
CA ALA A 319 23.41 -21.42 13.80
C ALA A 319 22.49 -20.38 13.15
N THR A 320 22.63 -19.10 13.51
CA THR A 320 21.75 -18.00 13.04
C THR A 320 21.65 -17.95 11.51
N SER A 321 22.77 -18.04 10.80
CA SER A 321 22.82 -18.17 9.33
C SER A 321 21.99 -19.33 8.79
N ARG A 322 22.22 -20.56 9.27
CA ARG A 322 21.47 -21.76 8.83
C ARG A 322 19.99 -21.69 9.18
N GLY A 323 19.67 -21.25 10.40
CA GLY A 323 18.29 -21.06 10.86
C GLY A 323 17.54 -20.01 10.05
N SER A 324 18.24 -18.97 9.56
CA SER A 324 17.64 -17.96 8.71
C SER A 324 17.21 -18.48 7.33
N LEU A 325 17.75 -19.58 6.83
CA LEU A 325 17.30 -20.15 5.54
C LEU A 325 15.84 -20.60 5.58
N ASN A 326 15.31 -20.92 6.76
CA ASN A 326 13.89 -21.24 6.91
C ASN A 326 12.98 -20.04 6.54
N TYR A 327 13.50 -18.80 6.45
CA TYR A 327 12.72 -17.65 5.94
C TYR A 327 12.33 -17.78 4.46
N PHE A 328 12.79 -18.81 3.74
CA PHE A 328 12.18 -19.19 2.46
C PHE A 328 10.72 -19.65 2.61
N ALA A 329 10.36 -20.32 3.69
CA ALA A 329 8.99 -20.74 3.95
C ALA A 329 7.99 -19.56 4.04
N PRO A 330 8.23 -18.51 4.85
CA PRO A 330 7.38 -17.33 4.86
C PRO A 330 7.38 -16.61 3.50
N CYS A 331 8.51 -16.57 2.78
CA CYS A 331 8.60 -16.00 1.43
C CYS A 331 7.68 -16.73 0.43
N ILE A 332 7.68 -18.07 0.44
CA ILE A 332 6.79 -18.90 -0.38
C ILE A 332 5.33 -18.64 -0.01
N GLY A 333 5.00 -18.57 1.29
CA GLY A 333 3.66 -18.23 1.76
C GLY A 333 3.15 -16.91 1.20
N TYR A 334 3.97 -15.85 1.29
CA TYR A 334 3.64 -14.56 0.71
C TYR A 334 3.43 -14.61 -0.81
N LEU A 335 4.34 -15.25 -1.55
CA LEU A 335 4.25 -15.36 -3.01
C LEU A 335 2.99 -16.12 -3.43
N LEU A 336 2.71 -17.26 -2.79
CA LEU A 336 1.49 -18.02 -3.03
C LEU A 336 0.25 -17.19 -2.70
N GLY A 337 0.26 -16.41 -1.62
CA GLY A 337 -0.83 -15.52 -1.26
C GLY A 337 -1.07 -14.42 -2.29
N ALA A 338 0.00 -13.78 -2.77
CA ALA A 338 -0.07 -12.76 -3.80
C ALA A 338 -0.63 -13.31 -5.12
N GLN A 339 -0.13 -14.46 -5.57
CA GLN A 339 -0.58 -15.08 -6.82
C GLN A 339 -2.00 -15.64 -6.72
N THR A 340 -2.35 -16.23 -5.57
CA THR A 340 -3.72 -16.70 -5.32
C THR A 340 -4.68 -15.52 -5.32
N CYS A 341 -4.32 -14.40 -4.68
CA CYS A 341 -5.13 -13.19 -4.70
C CYS A 341 -5.32 -12.67 -6.14
N ALA A 342 -4.23 -12.52 -6.90
CA ALA A 342 -4.29 -12.01 -8.27
C ALA A 342 -5.21 -12.86 -9.18
N VAL A 343 -5.10 -14.19 -9.11
CA VAL A 343 -5.88 -15.08 -9.99
C VAL A 343 -7.32 -15.29 -9.49
N VAL A 344 -7.49 -15.56 -8.19
CA VAL A 344 -8.78 -15.97 -7.63
C VAL A 344 -9.68 -14.76 -7.39
N ALA A 345 -9.14 -13.63 -6.92
CA ALA A 345 -9.96 -12.44 -6.67
C ALA A 345 -10.56 -11.91 -7.98
N ASP A 346 -9.80 -11.90 -9.07
CA ASP A 346 -10.29 -11.46 -10.37
C ASP A 346 -11.34 -12.41 -10.95
N LYS A 347 -11.17 -13.73 -10.80
CA LYS A 347 -12.19 -14.72 -11.19
C LYS A 347 -13.50 -14.53 -10.41
N ILE A 348 -13.41 -14.37 -9.09
CA ILE A 348 -14.58 -14.13 -8.22
C ILE A 348 -15.27 -12.82 -8.61
N TYR A 349 -14.51 -11.75 -8.81
CA TYR A 349 -15.03 -10.44 -9.19
C TYR A 349 -15.77 -10.49 -10.52
N CYS A 350 -15.17 -11.08 -11.56
CA CYS A 350 -15.81 -11.24 -12.88
C CYS A 350 -17.07 -12.10 -12.80
N PHE A 351 -17.04 -13.20 -12.05
CA PHE A 351 -18.20 -14.08 -11.87
C PHE A 351 -19.37 -13.35 -11.20
N LEU A 352 -19.11 -12.62 -10.11
CA LEU A 352 -20.15 -11.87 -9.38
C LEU A 352 -20.72 -10.74 -10.24
N LYS A 353 -19.87 -10.03 -10.97
CA LYS A 353 -20.30 -8.97 -11.90
C LYS A 353 -21.21 -9.51 -13.00
N GLN A 354 -20.84 -10.63 -13.63
CA GLN A 354 -21.67 -11.28 -14.65
C GLN A 354 -23.02 -11.74 -14.08
N ARG A 355 -23.01 -12.35 -12.90
CA ARG A 355 -24.22 -12.81 -12.22
C ARG A 355 -25.18 -11.66 -11.89
N GLN A 356 -24.64 -10.52 -11.46
CA GLN A 356 -25.45 -9.34 -11.19
C GLN A 356 -26.05 -8.74 -12.48
N GLN A 357 -25.25 -8.65 -13.55
CA GLN A 357 -25.73 -8.17 -14.84
C GLN A 357 -26.86 -9.07 -15.37
N GLN A 358 -26.74 -10.39 -15.22
CA GLN A 358 -27.80 -11.34 -15.55
C GLN A 358 -29.06 -11.14 -14.70
N GLN A 359 -28.92 -10.88 -13.39
CA GLN A 359 -30.07 -10.58 -12.52
C GLN A 359 -30.79 -9.28 -12.92
N GLN A 360 -30.05 -8.24 -13.31
CA GLN A 360 -30.62 -6.99 -13.82
C GLN A 360 -31.38 -7.22 -15.13
N LEU A 361 -30.81 -8.02 -16.05
CA LEU A 361 -31.47 -8.39 -17.30
C LEU A 361 -32.75 -9.21 -17.07
N GLN A 362 -32.74 -10.14 -16.10
CA GLN A 362 -33.92 -10.92 -15.73
C GLN A 362 -35.02 -10.05 -15.09
N GLN A 363 -34.65 -9.06 -14.27
CA GLN A 363 -35.61 -8.11 -13.70
C GLN A 363 -36.23 -7.21 -14.77
N GLN A 364 -35.49 -6.86 -15.82
CA GLN A 364 -36.02 -6.12 -16.97
C GLN A 364 -36.93 -6.96 -17.89
N GLN A 365 -36.82 -8.29 -17.85
CA GLN A 365 -37.61 -9.22 -18.67
C GLN A 365 -38.83 -9.82 -17.96
N GLY A 366 -39.12 -9.44 -16.70
CA GLY A 366 -40.35 -9.82 -15.99
C GLY A 366 -41.62 -9.24 -16.64
N PRO A 367 -42.83 -9.78 -16.35
CA PRO A 367 -44.07 -9.31 -16.96
C PRO A 367 -44.26 -7.79 -16.72
N PRO A 368 -44.75 -7.03 -17.72
CA PRO A 368 -44.87 -5.59 -17.60
C PRO A 368 -45.75 -5.25 -16.39
N ALA A 369 -45.24 -4.39 -15.51
CA ALA A 369 -46.02 -3.85 -14.41
C ALA A 369 -47.30 -3.21 -14.98
N PRO A 370 -48.46 -3.35 -14.32
CA PRO A 370 -49.69 -2.71 -14.78
C PRO A 370 -49.43 -1.20 -14.87
N THR A 371 -49.65 -0.69 -16.07
CA THR A 371 -49.49 0.70 -16.54
C THR A 371 -49.56 1.74 -15.42
N ALA A 372 -48.39 2.16 -14.92
CA ALA A 372 -48.26 3.46 -14.28
C ALA A 372 -48.09 4.50 -15.40
N ASN A 373 -48.79 5.62 -15.23
CA ASN A 373 -49.06 6.63 -16.24
C ASN A 373 -47.81 7.18 -16.93
N SER A 374 -48.03 7.58 -18.18
CA SER A 374 -47.09 8.19 -19.10
C SER A 374 -46.54 9.53 -18.59
N ASP A 375 -45.34 9.52 -18.03
CA ASP A 375 -44.40 10.66 -18.01
C ASP A 375 -42.99 10.13 -18.35
N GLY A 376 -42.83 9.74 -19.62
CA GLY A 376 -41.70 8.94 -20.13
C GLY A 376 -40.43 9.73 -20.47
N MET A 377 -39.87 10.48 -19.51
CA MET A 377 -38.52 11.05 -19.65
C MET A 377 -37.54 10.69 -18.52
N GLU A 378 -38.00 10.15 -17.38
CA GLU A 378 -37.11 9.83 -16.24
C GLU A 378 -36.34 8.50 -16.35
N ASP A 379 -36.71 7.57 -17.23
CA ASP A 379 -36.23 6.18 -17.10
C ASP A 379 -34.93 5.82 -17.82
N LYS A 380 -34.48 6.59 -18.83
CA LYS A 380 -33.21 6.29 -19.53
C LYS A 380 -31.97 6.77 -18.77
N HIS A 381 -32.05 7.91 -18.09
CA HIS A 381 -30.93 8.42 -17.28
C HIS A 381 -30.73 7.57 -16.01
N THR A 382 -31.81 7.16 -15.35
CA THR A 382 -31.77 6.37 -14.12
C THR A 382 -31.33 4.92 -14.36
N ALA A 383 -31.75 4.30 -15.48
CA ALA A 383 -31.26 2.99 -15.88
C ALA A 383 -29.76 2.99 -16.23
N ASN A 384 -29.27 4.06 -16.87
CA ASN A 384 -27.84 4.22 -17.20
C ASN A 384 -26.99 4.57 -15.97
N GLN A 385 -27.57 5.24 -14.97
CA GLN A 385 -26.94 5.46 -13.65
C GLN A 385 -26.85 4.17 -12.83
N ASN A 386 -27.89 3.32 -12.84
CA ASN A 386 -27.86 2.01 -12.16
C ASN A 386 -26.87 1.03 -12.78
N ALA A 387 -26.64 1.09 -14.11
CA ALA A 387 -25.60 0.31 -14.79
C ALA A 387 -24.16 0.73 -14.42
N LYS A 388 -23.98 1.94 -13.88
CA LYS A 388 -22.69 2.51 -13.49
C LYS A 388 -22.35 2.34 -12.01
N LYS A 389 -23.25 1.75 -11.21
CA LYS A 389 -23.07 1.60 -9.76
C LYS A 389 -21.96 0.59 -9.47
N ARG A 390 -20.90 1.05 -8.79
CA ARG A 390 -19.77 0.21 -8.40
C ARG A 390 -20.16 -0.65 -7.18
N HIS A 391 -19.72 -1.90 -7.18
CA HIS A 391 -19.92 -2.86 -6.08
C HIS A 391 -18.56 -3.31 -5.51
N PRO A 392 -17.94 -2.49 -4.63
CA PRO A 392 -16.68 -2.83 -3.97
C PRO A 392 -16.76 -4.16 -3.20
N GLU A 393 -17.94 -4.54 -2.73
CA GLU A 393 -18.19 -5.72 -1.90
C GLU A 393 -17.74 -7.03 -2.56
N PHE A 394 -17.68 -7.08 -3.91
CA PHE A 394 -17.20 -8.23 -4.68
C PHE A 394 -15.75 -8.64 -4.41
N ARG A 395 -14.96 -7.77 -3.75
CA ARG A 395 -13.58 -8.06 -3.33
C ARG A 395 -13.48 -8.83 -2.00
N LEU A 396 -14.54 -8.87 -1.20
CA LEU A 396 -14.52 -9.42 0.16
C LEU A 396 -14.63 -10.96 0.29
N PRO A 397 -15.21 -11.74 -0.64
CA PRO A 397 -15.40 -13.19 -0.45
C PRO A 397 -14.11 -13.95 -0.20
N LEU A 398 -13.04 -13.56 -0.89
CA LEU A 398 -11.75 -14.23 -0.79
C LEU A 398 -11.11 -14.03 0.59
N MET A 399 -11.49 -12.97 1.32
CA MET A 399 -11.00 -12.72 2.67
C MET A 399 -11.55 -13.73 3.68
N ILE A 400 -12.72 -14.33 3.44
CA ILE A 400 -13.33 -15.31 4.35
C ILE A 400 -12.48 -16.59 4.46
N PRO A 401 -12.18 -17.34 3.39
CA PRO A 401 -11.31 -18.52 3.49
C PRO A 401 -9.89 -18.13 3.92
N ALA A 402 -9.37 -16.97 3.50
CA ALA A 402 -8.06 -16.48 3.96
C ALA A 402 -8.03 -16.24 5.48
N SER A 403 -9.14 -15.79 6.09
CA SER A 403 -9.23 -15.56 7.54
C SER A 403 -9.11 -16.85 8.35
N LEU A 404 -9.54 -18.00 7.81
CA LEU A 404 -9.45 -19.31 8.47
C LEU A 404 -8.06 -19.95 8.33
N LEU A 405 -7.35 -19.60 7.26
CA LEU A 405 -6.00 -20.08 6.99
C LEU A 405 -4.99 -19.61 8.06
N ILE A 406 -5.17 -18.39 8.55
CA ILE A 406 -4.31 -17.75 9.55
C ILE A 406 -4.27 -18.50 10.88
N PRO A 407 -5.40 -18.71 11.58
CA PRO A 407 -5.40 -19.46 12.82
C PRO A 407 -4.98 -20.92 12.62
N ALA A 408 -5.39 -21.57 11.51
CA ALA A 408 -4.97 -22.94 11.21
C ALA A 408 -3.44 -23.06 11.11
N GLY A 409 -2.79 -22.11 10.42
CA GLY A 409 -1.34 -22.08 10.32
C GLY A 409 -0.64 -21.69 11.62
N LEU A 410 -1.20 -20.77 12.42
CA LEU A 410 -0.65 -20.44 13.74
C LEU A 410 -0.71 -21.61 14.71
N PHE A 411 -1.79 -22.39 14.71
CA PHE A 411 -1.87 -23.62 15.50
C PHE A 411 -0.82 -24.63 15.03
N LEU A 412 -0.70 -24.82 13.71
CA LEU A 412 0.30 -25.71 13.16
C LEU A 412 1.71 -25.25 13.57
N TYR A 413 2.06 -23.99 13.36
CA TYR A 413 3.36 -23.42 13.73
C TYR A 413 3.66 -23.55 15.23
N GLY A 414 2.73 -23.13 16.09
CA GLY A 414 2.95 -23.11 17.54
C GLY A 414 3.18 -24.50 18.13
N TRP A 415 2.30 -25.45 17.84
CA TRP A 415 2.37 -26.79 18.43
C TRP A 415 3.48 -27.64 17.81
N THR A 416 3.79 -27.46 16.53
CA THR A 416 4.90 -28.18 15.88
C THR A 416 6.27 -27.69 16.37
N ALA A 417 6.38 -26.39 16.66
CA ALA A 417 7.55 -25.79 17.30
C ALA A 417 7.72 -26.28 18.74
N GLU A 418 6.65 -26.29 19.54
CA GLU A 418 6.69 -26.75 20.93
C GLU A 418 6.98 -28.25 21.05
N ALA A 419 6.43 -29.07 20.16
CA ALA A 419 6.70 -30.50 20.12
C ALA A 419 8.05 -30.88 19.46
N HIS A 420 8.85 -29.89 19.05
CA HIS A 420 10.16 -30.06 18.40
C HIS A 420 10.11 -31.04 17.21
N THR A 421 9.04 -30.97 16.44
CA THR A 421 8.84 -31.83 15.28
C THR A 421 9.83 -31.50 14.16
N HIS A 422 9.85 -32.32 13.09
CA HIS A 422 10.71 -32.07 11.94
C HIS A 422 10.53 -30.64 11.39
N TRP A 423 11.64 -29.97 11.08
CA TRP A 423 11.72 -28.53 10.71
C TRP A 423 10.72 -28.09 9.63
N ILE A 424 10.32 -29.00 8.73
CA ILE A 424 9.33 -28.71 7.69
C ILE A 424 7.94 -28.34 8.23
N PHE A 425 7.56 -28.85 9.41
CA PHE A 425 6.21 -28.61 9.95
C PHE A 425 6.02 -27.18 10.48
N PRO A 426 6.94 -26.61 11.28
CA PRO A 426 6.91 -25.19 11.60
C PRO A 426 6.95 -24.29 10.35
N ASP A 427 7.74 -24.66 9.34
CA ASP A 427 7.83 -23.92 8.08
C ASP A 427 6.52 -23.90 7.30
N LEU A 428 5.85 -25.05 7.16
CA LEU A 428 4.51 -25.11 6.58
C LEU A 428 3.50 -24.34 7.43
N GLY A 429 3.62 -24.44 8.76
CA GLY A 429 2.81 -23.68 9.71
C GLY A 429 2.90 -22.18 9.50
N ILE A 430 4.10 -21.65 9.24
CA ILE A 430 4.32 -20.20 9.09
C ILE A 430 4.00 -19.66 7.69
N ALA A 431 4.09 -20.50 6.66
CA ALA A 431 3.74 -20.12 5.30
C ALA A 431 2.23 -19.81 5.16
N LEU A 432 1.37 -20.57 5.83
CA LEU A 432 -0.09 -20.43 5.79
C LEU A 432 -0.62 -19.07 6.31
N PRO A 433 -0.26 -18.57 7.50
CA PRO A 433 -0.76 -17.29 8.00
C PRO A 433 -0.26 -16.12 7.17
N LEU A 434 0.94 -16.20 6.61
CA LEU A 434 1.47 -15.16 5.73
C LEU A 434 0.80 -15.17 4.36
N MET A 435 0.47 -16.35 3.83
CA MET A 435 -0.39 -16.49 2.65
C MET A 435 -1.75 -15.82 2.89
N GLY A 436 -2.40 -16.12 4.01
CA GLY A 436 -3.70 -15.53 4.38
C GLY A 436 -3.63 -14.02 4.56
N ALA A 437 -2.66 -13.53 5.32
CA ALA A 437 -2.46 -12.10 5.57
C ALA A 437 -2.25 -11.31 4.27
N THR A 438 -1.47 -11.86 3.32
CA THR A 438 -1.23 -11.24 2.01
C THR A 438 -2.50 -11.05 1.21
N ILE A 439 -3.33 -12.09 1.14
CA ILE A 439 -4.63 -12.05 0.44
C ILE A 439 -5.51 -10.96 1.06
N ILE A 440 -5.57 -10.90 2.39
CA ILE A 440 -6.39 -9.92 3.11
C ILE A 440 -5.88 -8.50 2.92
N PHE A 441 -4.57 -8.26 2.95
CA PHE A 441 -4.00 -6.92 2.70
C PHE A 441 -4.35 -6.41 1.30
N GLN A 442 -4.23 -7.26 0.28
CA GLN A 442 -4.55 -6.89 -1.10
C GLN A 442 -6.05 -6.64 -1.30
N CYS A 443 -6.91 -7.54 -0.79
CA CYS A 443 -8.36 -7.36 -0.87
C CYS A 443 -8.83 -6.10 -0.13
N THR A 444 -8.24 -5.81 1.04
CA THR A 444 -8.56 -4.59 1.81
C THR A 444 -8.18 -3.33 1.06
N ASN A 445 -6.97 -3.27 0.50
CA ASN A 445 -6.52 -2.13 -0.30
C ASN A 445 -7.40 -1.91 -1.55
N ALA A 446 -7.79 -2.99 -2.25
CA ALA A 446 -8.69 -2.91 -3.40
C ALA A 446 -10.10 -2.43 -2.99
N TYR A 447 -10.63 -2.95 -1.90
CA TYR A 447 -11.94 -2.57 -1.37
C TYR A 447 -12.01 -1.10 -0.96
N LEU A 448 -10.99 -0.60 -0.25
CA LEU A 448 -10.92 0.81 0.16
C LEU A 448 -10.79 1.75 -1.05
N LEU A 449 -10.00 1.36 -2.05
CA LEU A 449 -9.83 2.11 -3.29
C LEU A 449 -11.16 2.25 -4.06
N GLU A 450 -11.96 1.18 -4.12
CA GLU A 450 -13.25 1.19 -4.82
C GLU A 450 -14.36 1.86 -3.99
N THR A 451 -14.30 1.80 -2.66
CA THR A 451 -15.33 2.38 -1.76
C THR A 451 -15.19 3.90 -1.59
N TYR A 452 -13.95 4.39 -1.50
CA TYR A 452 -13.64 5.80 -1.27
C TYR A 452 -12.83 6.36 -2.45
N SER A 453 -13.29 6.26 -3.70
CA SER A 453 -12.42 6.51 -4.85
C SER A 453 -11.87 7.95 -4.90
N VAL A 454 -12.63 8.93 -4.40
CA VAL A 454 -12.20 10.33 -4.24
C VAL A 454 -11.22 10.50 -3.07
N TYR A 455 -11.40 9.74 -1.99
CA TYR A 455 -10.65 9.91 -0.73
C TYR A 455 -9.79 8.68 -0.37
N ALA A 456 -9.42 7.87 -1.35
CA ALA A 456 -8.79 6.56 -1.14
C ALA A 456 -7.44 6.67 -0.43
N ALA A 457 -6.67 7.71 -0.76
CA ALA A 457 -5.39 8.00 -0.10
C ALA A 457 -5.59 8.28 1.41
N SER A 458 -6.62 9.05 1.78
CA SER A 458 -6.93 9.35 3.17
C SER A 458 -7.50 8.14 3.92
N ALA A 459 -8.33 7.33 3.26
CA ALA A 459 -8.87 6.09 3.84
C ALA A 459 -7.76 5.06 4.13
N ASN A 460 -6.85 4.84 3.17
CA ASN A 460 -5.67 3.99 3.37
C ASN A 460 -4.73 4.55 4.44
N GLY A 461 -4.53 5.88 4.46
CA GLY A 461 -3.76 6.55 5.51
C GLY A 461 -4.33 6.27 6.90
N GLY A 462 -5.66 6.32 7.07
CA GLY A 462 -6.33 5.98 8.33
C GLY A 462 -6.08 4.53 8.76
N VAL A 463 -6.21 3.57 7.84
CA VAL A 463 -5.91 2.15 8.10
C VAL A 463 -4.44 1.94 8.47
N TYR A 464 -3.52 2.67 7.84
CA TYR A 464 -2.09 2.54 8.09
C TYR A 464 -1.63 3.08 9.44
N ILE A 465 -2.42 3.96 10.09
CA ILE A 465 -2.13 4.39 11.47
C ILE A 465 -2.18 3.17 12.41
N LEU A 466 -3.28 2.41 12.37
CA LEU A 466 -3.44 1.26 13.27
C LEU A 466 -2.46 0.14 12.92
N ARG A 467 -2.18 -0.07 11.63
CA ARG A 467 -1.08 -0.91 11.13
C ARG A 467 0.29 -0.53 11.74
N GLY A 468 0.60 0.76 11.82
CA GLY A 468 1.86 1.23 12.40
C GLY A 468 1.97 0.96 13.89
N LEU A 469 0.88 1.22 14.62
CA LEU A 469 0.82 0.98 16.07
C LEU A 469 0.97 -0.49 16.42
N THR A 470 0.30 -1.39 15.69
CA THR A 470 0.43 -2.83 15.91
C THR A 470 1.77 -3.37 15.43
N GLY A 471 2.28 -2.92 14.28
CA GLY A 471 3.61 -3.28 13.78
C GLY A 471 4.73 -2.86 14.75
N PHE A 472 4.55 -1.74 15.45
CA PHE A 472 5.42 -1.32 16.55
C PHE A 472 5.23 -2.16 17.81
N GLY A 473 3.98 -2.40 18.24
CA GLY A 473 3.69 -3.02 19.53
C GLY A 473 3.97 -4.53 19.59
N PHE A 474 3.67 -5.26 18.52
CA PHE A 474 3.69 -6.73 18.53
C PHE A 474 5.08 -7.34 18.75
N PRO A 475 6.14 -6.88 18.07
CA PRO A 475 7.50 -7.36 18.34
C PRO A 475 8.01 -7.04 19.75
N LEU A 476 7.44 -6.04 20.44
CA LEU A 476 7.88 -5.66 21.78
C LEU A 476 7.37 -6.60 22.87
N PHE A 477 6.14 -7.09 22.76
CA PHE A 477 5.59 -8.04 23.74
C PHE A 477 5.85 -9.50 23.37
N SER A 478 6.35 -9.80 22.18
CA SER A 478 6.54 -11.19 21.74
C SER A 478 7.56 -11.97 22.58
N PRO A 479 8.73 -11.43 23.01
CA PRO A 479 9.66 -12.18 23.85
C PRO A 479 9.12 -12.54 25.25
N PRO A 480 8.49 -11.63 26.03
CA PRO A 480 7.90 -12.01 27.32
C PRO A 480 6.68 -12.94 27.14
N MET A 481 5.89 -12.78 26.08
CA MET A 481 4.77 -13.67 25.78
C MET A 481 5.24 -15.11 25.55
N TYR A 482 6.24 -15.33 24.71
CA TYR A 482 6.77 -16.68 24.45
C TYR A 482 7.51 -17.27 25.66
N ARG A 483 8.13 -16.44 26.51
CA ARG A 483 8.70 -16.92 27.78
C ARG A 483 7.65 -17.38 28.78
N ALA A 484 6.49 -16.72 28.82
CA ALA A 484 5.42 -17.04 29.77
C ALA A 484 4.52 -18.19 29.30
N LEU A 485 4.20 -18.24 27.99
CA LEU A 485 3.21 -19.16 27.43
C LEU A 485 3.84 -20.30 26.60
N GLY A 486 5.12 -20.22 26.25
CA GLY A 486 5.71 -21.11 25.26
C GLY A 486 5.20 -20.83 23.83
N TYR A 487 5.70 -21.60 22.86
CA TYR A 487 5.37 -21.40 21.45
C TYR A 487 3.97 -21.90 21.08
N GLY A 488 3.46 -22.99 21.67
CA GLY A 488 2.14 -23.54 21.37
C GLY A 488 1.02 -22.65 21.89
N TRP A 489 0.96 -22.41 23.20
CA TRP A 489 -0.06 -21.53 23.77
C TRP A 489 0.10 -20.07 23.33
N GLY A 490 1.34 -19.57 23.20
CA GLY A 490 1.61 -18.23 22.69
C GLY A 490 0.99 -18.01 21.30
N ASN A 491 1.20 -18.93 20.36
CA ASN A 491 0.58 -18.85 19.03
C ASN A 491 -0.91 -19.21 19.04
N SER A 492 -1.38 -20.06 19.96
CA SER A 492 -2.80 -20.38 20.10
C SER A 492 -3.63 -19.18 20.53
N VAL A 493 -3.13 -18.36 21.47
CA VAL A 493 -3.77 -17.09 21.87
C VAL A 493 -3.87 -16.12 20.69
N LEU A 494 -2.80 -16.03 19.90
CA LEU A 494 -2.84 -15.27 18.64
C LEU A 494 -3.88 -15.85 17.68
N ALA A 495 -3.90 -17.16 17.45
CA ALA A 495 -4.88 -17.81 16.58
C ALA A 495 -6.34 -17.56 17.01
N PHE A 496 -6.66 -17.65 18.31
CA PHE A 496 -7.99 -17.34 18.80
C PHE A 496 -8.36 -15.88 18.59
N THR A 497 -7.41 -14.96 18.81
CA THR A 497 -7.63 -13.53 18.55
C THR A 497 -7.86 -13.28 17.06
N ALA A 498 -7.12 -13.97 16.18
CA ALA A 498 -7.31 -13.93 14.73
C ALA A 498 -8.69 -14.44 14.31
N LEU A 499 -9.23 -15.47 14.96
CA LEU A 499 -10.60 -15.95 14.73
C LEU A 499 -11.66 -14.93 15.16
N ILE A 500 -11.50 -14.34 16.35
CA ILE A 500 -12.45 -13.38 16.92
C ILE A 500 -12.51 -12.10 16.09
N ILE A 501 -11.36 -11.58 15.65
CA ILE A 501 -11.30 -10.34 14.86
C ILE A 501 -11.53 -10.65 13.37
N GLY A 502 -10.84 -11.66 12.84
CA GLY A 502 -10.67 -11.86 11.41
C GLY A 502 -11.81 -12.58 10.69
N CYS A 503 -12.58 -13.44 11.36
CA CYS A 503 -13.71 -14.11 10.72
C CYS A 503 -14.97 -13.23 10.64
N PRO A 504 -15.37 -12.49 11.69
CA PRO A 504 -16.59 -11.67 11.64
C PRO A 504 -16.48 -10.48 10.69
N ILE A 505 -15.31 -9.83 10.59
CA ILE A 505 -15.17 -8.57 9.84
C ILE A 505 -15.46 -8.74 8.33
N PRO A 506 -14.82 -9.67 7.60
CA PRO A 506 -15.12 -9.88 6.18
C PRO A 506 -16.56 -10.33 5.93
N TRP A 507 -17.09 -11.20 6.79
CA TRP A 507 -18.47 -11.68 6.67
C TRP A 507 -19.49 -10.55 6.89
N PHE A 508 -19.26 -9.72 7.92
CA PHE A 508 -20.10 -8.57 8.22
C PHE A 508 -20.07 -7.52 7.11
N LEU A 509 -18.88 -7.20 6.59
CA LEU A 509 -18.74 -6.27 5.46
C LEU A 509 -19.34 -6.84 4.17
N TRP A 510 -19.26 -8.14 3.93
CA TRP A 510 -19.92 -8.78 2.79
C TRP A 510 -21.46 -8.66 2.86
N ARG A 511 -22.04 -8.82 4.05
CA ARG A 511 -23.50 -8.80 4.22
C ARG A 511 -24.09 -7.39 4.38
N TYR A 512 -23.40 -6.51 5.10
CA TYR A 512 -23.90 -5.19 5.50
C TYR A 512 -23.11 -4.02 4.91
N GLY A 513 -22.08 -4.28 4.12
CA GLY A 513 -21.21 -3.26 3.53
C GLY A 513 -21.98 -2.20 2.73
N GLU A 514 -22.95 -2.62 1.92
CA GLU A 514 -23.76 -1.67 1.13
C GLU A 514 -24.61 -0.76 2.03
N ALA A 515 -25.20 -1.30 3.10
CA ALA A 515 -25.99 -0.52 4.05
C ALA A 515 -25.13 0.48 4.84
N LEU A 516 -23.89 0.09 5.19
CA LEU A 516 -22.92 0.97 5.83
C LEU A 516 -22.42 2.05 4.87
N ARG A 517 -22.19 1.70 3.60
CA ARG A 517 -21.76 2.63 2.56
C ARG A 517 -22.82 3.71 2.30
N ARG A 518 -24.09 3.32 2.20
CA ARG A 518 -25.21 4.27 2.03
C ARG A 518 -25.35 5.27 3.18
N LYS A 519 -24.90 4.91 4.40
CA LYS A 519 -24.90 5.81 5.57
C LYS A 519 -23.67 6.70 5.64
N SER A 520 -22.63 6.42 4.85
CA SER A 520 -21.40 7.22 4.81
C SER A 520 -21.58 8.43 3.90
N SER A 521 -21.25 9.62 4.41
CA SER A 521 -21.17 10.85 3.60
C SER A 521 -19.93 10.92 2.71
N TRP A 522 -18.96 10.01 2.91
CA TRP A 522 -17.64 10.04 2.27
C TRP A 522 -17.45 8.95 1.22
N ALA A 523 -18.33 7.95 1.20
CA ALA A 523 -18.24 6.84 0.26
C ALA A 523 -19.03 7.15 -1.01
N ASP A 524 -18.50 6.72 -2.15
CA ASP A 524 -19.18 6.91 -3.43
C ASP A 524 -20.45 6.03 -3.48
N GLN A 525 -21.59 6.60 -3.90
CA GLN A 525 -22.90 5.92 -3.90
C GLN A 525 -23.10 4.99 -5.09
#